data_AF-W2SJQ3-F1
#
_entry.id   AF-W2SJQ3-F1
#
_cell.length_a   1.000
_cell.length_b   1.000
_cell.length_c   1.000
_cell.angle_alpha   90.00
_cell.angle_beta   90.00
_cell.angle_gamma   90.00
#
_symmetry.space_group_name_H-M   'P 1'
#
loop_
_entity.id
_entity.type
_entity.pdbx_description
1 polymer ?
#
loop_
_entity_poly.entity_id
_entity_poly.type
_entity_poly.pdbx_seq_one_letter_code
_entity_poly.pdbx_strand_id
1 'polypeptide(L)'
;MLSDHIRCLTFHYLVLPPIDIGIQQNRNIGGDCGSITVGDIGPKMAYNSTDNGFLAFDHYRIPRLNMLMKYARVAADGAYTRPPHAKVGYSTMVFVRAHMIRHQAMYASYAVTTAIRYSVIRRQGEIKP
;
A
#
# COMPACT_ATOMS: atom_id res chain seq x y z
N MET A 1 -36.23 17.62 1.18
CA MET A 1 -35.87 17.37 2.60
C MET A 1 -35.34 15.94 2.76
N LEU A 2 -34.20 15.64 2.13
CA LEU A 2 -33.54 14.34 2.24
C LEU A 2 -32.32 14.51 3.13
N SER A 3 -32.53 14.12 4.39
CA SER A 3 -31.61 13.98 5.50
C SER A 3 -30.24 13.37 5.10
N ASP A 4 -29.22 14.21 4.96
CA ASP A 4 -27.96 14.28 5.73
C ASP A 4 -27.41 13.06 6.50
N HIS A 5 -27.61 11.81 6.06
CA HIS A 5 -27.07 10.64 6.75
C HIS A 5 -26.48 9.59 5.80
N ILE A 6 -25.47 9.96 4.99
CA ILE A 6 -24.39 9.00 4.71
C ILE A 6 -23.51 9.04 5.95
N ARG A 7 -23.86 8.19 6.92
CA ARG A 7 -23.09 7.99 8.14
C ARG A 7 -21.64 7.72 7.74
N CYS A 8 -20.77 8.64 8.16
CA CYS A 8 -19.34 8.43 8.27
C CYS A 8 -19.10 7.03 8.85
N LEU A 9 -18.49 6.16 8.05
CA LEU A 9 -17.79 5.00 8.59
C LEU A 9 -16.62 5.57 9.40
N THR A 10 -16.86 5.84 10.67
CA THR A 10 -15.82 6.01 11.66
C THR A 10 -15.04 4.69 11.69
N PHE A 11 -13.97 4.59 10.91
CA PHE A 11 -12.94 3.58 11.15
C PHE A 11 -12.33 3.93 12.51
N HIS A 12 -12.91 3.37 13.56
CA HIS A 12 -12.28 3.33 14.87
C HIS A 12 -10.94 2.62 14.66
N TYR A 13 -9.85 3.39 14.82
CA TYR A 13 -8.51 2.87 14.79
C TYR A 13 -8.38 1.78 15.85
N LEU A 14 -8.17 0.52 15.41
CA LEU A 14 -7.60 -0.50 16.28
C LEU A 14 -6.13 -0.14 16.46
N VAL A 15 -5.87 0.81 17.37
CA VAL A 15 -4.53 1.16 17.82
C VAL A 15 -4.00 -0.07 18.55
N LEU A 16 -3.25 -0.91 17.83
CA LEU A 16 -2.31 -1.81 18.49
C LEU A 16 -1.36 -0.95 19.33
N PRO A 17 -1.01 -1.38 20.55
CA PRO A 17 -0.10 -0.62 21.41
C PRO A 17 1.21 -0.33 20.65
N PRO A 18 1.81 0.84 20.88
CA PRO A 18 2.92 1.33 20.09
C PRO A 18 4.12 0.39 20.27
N ILE A 19 4.46 -0.33 19.22
CA ILE A 19 5.87 -0.52 18.91
C ILE A 19 6.28 0.87 18.41
N ASP A 20 7.16 1.55 19.14
CA ASP A 20 7.70 2.88 18.82
C ASP A 20 8.46 2.87 17.48
N ILE A 21 7.74 2.73 16.37
CA ILE A 21 8.22 3.08 15.04
C ILE A 21 8.04 4.60 15.01
N GLY A 22 9.05 5.34 15.47
CA GLY A 22 8.97 6.80 15.58
C GLY A 22 8.50 7.43 14.27
N ILE A 23 7.25 7.87 14.24
CA ILE A 23 6.64 8.57 13.11
C ILE A 23 7.41 9.89 12.95
N GLN A 24 8.23 9.99 11.90
CA GLN A 24 9.27 11.01 11.84
C GLN A 24 8.79 12.37 11.32
N GLN A 25 7.70 12.43 10.55
CA GLN A 25 7.15 13.69 10.04
C GLN A 25 5.64 13.59 9.84
N ASN A 26 4.88 14.48 10.49
CA ASN A 26 3.47 14.70 10.23
C ASN A 26 3.27 16.11 9.65
N ARG A 27 2.62 16.21 8.48
CA ARG A 27 2.23 17.47 7.86
C ARG A 27 0.72 17.53 7.75
N ASN A 28 0.15 18.56 8.38
CA ASN A 28 -1.25 18.93 8.18
C ASN A 28 -1.33 19.91 7.02
N ILE A 29 -1.99 19.50 5.94
CA ILE A 29 -2.31 20.35 4.80
C ILE A 29 -3.73 20.85 5.03
N GLY A 30 -3.85 22.11 5.49
CA GLY A 30 -5.13 22.80 5.62
C GLY A 30 -5.51 23.47 4.32
N GLY A 31 -6.75 23.27 3.87
CA GLY A 31 -7.35 24.02 2.76
C GLY A 31 -8.86 24.16 2.96
N ASP A 32 -9.51 24.99 2.14
CA ASP A 32 -10.95 25.28 2.23
C ASP A 32 -11.84 24.04 2.12
N CYS A 33 -11.32 22.96 1.54
CA CYS A 33 -12.04 21.72 1.28
C CYS A 33 -11.99 20.69 2.43
N GLY A 34 -11.36 21.01 3.56
CA GLY A 34 -11.12 20.11 4.70
C GLY A 34 -9.63 19.92 5.01
N SER A 35 -9.31 19.18 6.06
CA SER A 35 -7.91 18.94 6.45
C SER A 35 -7.41 17.57 5.97
N ILE A 36 -6.15 17.54 5.52
CA ILE A 36 -5.45 16.31 5.15
C ILE A 36 -4.23 16.18 6.06
N THR A 37 -4.08 15.02 6.68
CA THR A 37 -2.90 14.66 7.47
C THR A 37 -2.09 13.66 6.66
N VAL A 38 -0.83 13.98 6.37
CA VAL A 38 0.10 13.08 5.65
C VAL A 38 1.42 12.99 6.39
N GLY A 39 2.02 11.81 6.41
CA GLY A 39 3.31 11.62 7.06
C GLY A 39 4.02 10.34 6.66
N ASP A 40 5.28 10.20 7.06
CA ASP A 40 6.07 8.96 6.88
C ASP A 40 5.77 7.99 8.02
N ILE A 41 5.68 6.69 7.70
CA ILE A 41 5.54 5.61 8.69
C ILE A 41 6.85 5.45 9.48
N GLY A 42 7.98 5.88 8.92
CA GLY A 42 9.29 5.84 9.56
C GLY A 42 10.17 4.69 9.05
N PRO A 43 11.17 4.27 9.85
CA PRO A 43 12.16 3.29 9.42
C PRO A 43 11.52 1.90 9.20
N LYS A 44 11.94 1.26 8.11
CA LYS A 44 11.44 -0.04 7.65
C LYS A 44 12.59 -1.06 7.67
N MET A 45 12.26 -2.35 7.84
CA MET A 45 13.25 -3.45 7.79
C MET A 45 14.02 -3.47 6.46
N ALA A 46 13.32 -3.14 5.37
CA ALA A 46 13.86 -2.99 4.03
C ALA A 46 13.13 -1.83 3.32
N TYR A 47 13.67 -1.39 2.17
CA TYR A 47 13.08 -0.29 1.37
C TYR A 47 13.02 1.07 2.09
N ASN A 48 14.07 1.41 2.86
CA ASN A 48 14.18 2.72 3.51
C ASN A 48 14.33 3.90 2.54
N SER A 49 14.72 3.63 1.29
CA SER A 49 14.73 4.64 0.22
C SER A 49 13.33 4.97 -0.32
N THR A 50 12.30 4.23 0.08
CA THR A 50 10.91 4.46 -0.34
C THR A 50 10.15 5.19 0.77
N ASP A 51 9.52 6.29 0.38
CA ASP A 51 8.72 7.21 1.20
C ASP A 51 7.32 6.66 1.50
N ASN A 52 7.25 5.42 1.99
CA ASN A 52 5.99 4.80 2.41
C ASN A 52 5.39 5.57 3.58
N GLY A 53 4.33 6.32 3.32
CA GLY A 53 3.63 7.15 4.29
C GLY A 53 2.22 6.68 4.65
N PHE A 54 1.58 7.45 5.53
CA PHE A 54 0.17 7.36 5.86
C PHE A 54 -0.57 8.62 5.41
N LEU A 55 -1.88 8.48 5.21
CA LEU A 55 -2.77 9.56 4.79
C LEU A 55 -4.10 9.43 5.54
N ALA A 56 -4.54 10.51 6.18
CA ALA A 56 -5.85 10.62 6.80
C ALA A 56 -6.60 11.84 6.23
N PHE A 57 -7.87 11.63 5.94
CA PHE A 57 -8.78 12.66 5.45
C PHE A 57 -9.74 13.05 6.56
N ASP A 58 -9.86 14.34 6.85
CA ASP A 58 -10.86 14.89 7.74
C ASP A 58 -11.85 15.74 6.93
N HIS A 59 -13.01 15.14 6.66
CA HIS A 59 -14.12 15.73 5.89
C HIS A 59 -13.72 16.35 4.55
N TYR A 60 -12.66 15.84 3.92
CA TYR A 60 -12.13 16.37 2.67
C TYR A 60 -13.09 16.13 1.49
N ARG A 61 -13.53 17.21 0.83
CA ARG A 61 -14.50 17.14 -0.28
C ARG A 61 -13.83 17.03 -1.64
N ILE A 62 -14.27 16.06 -2.45
CA ILE A 62 -13.84 15.88 -3.84
C ILE A 62 -15.04 15.89 -4.81
N PRO A 63 -14.89 16.38 -6.04
CA PRO A 63 -15.94 16.28 -7.06
C PRO A 63 -16.27 14.81 -7.39
N ARG A 64 -17.55 14.52 -7.68
CA ARG A 64 -18.04 13.19 -8.06
C ARG A 64 -17.27 12.59 -9.25
N LEU A 65 -16.83 13.44 -10.18
CA LEU A 65 -16.09 13.02 -11.38
C LEU A 65 -14.73 12.38 -11.07
N ASN A 66 -14.19 12.58 -9.86
CA ASN A 66 -12.94 11.97 -9.43
C ASN A 66 -13.10 10.50 -8.99
N MET A 67 -14.34 10.01 -8.88
CA MET A 67 -14.61 8.60 -8.64
C MET A 67 -14.29 7.80 -9.91
N LEU A 68 -13.52 6.72 -9.77
CA LEU A 68 -13.18 5.80 -10.88
C LEU A 68 -14.40 4.98 -11.32
N MET A 69 -15.21 5.57 -12.19
CA MET A 69 -16.54 5.05 -12.55
C MET A 69 -16.59 4.03 -13.71
N LYS A 70 -15.47 3.35 -14.02
CA LYS A 70 -15.40 2.39 -15.14
C LYS A 70 -16.33 1.19 -14.94
N TYR A 71 -16.35 0.62 -13.74
CA TYR A 71 -17.12 -0.59 -13.43
C TYR A 71 -18.27 -0.36 -12.45
N ALA A 72 -18.15 0.62 -11.54
CA ALA A 72 -19.20 1.00 -10.61
C ALA A 72 -19.52 2.49 -10.80
N ARG A 73 -20.79 2.88 -10.83
CA ARG A 73 -21.18 4.27 -11.15
C ARG A 73 -22.08 4.85 -10.08
N VAL A 74 -21.95 6.15 -9.85
CA VAL A 74 -22.89 6.94 -9.04
C VAL A 74 -23.43 8.05 -9.93
N ALA A 75 -24.74 8.03 -10.19
CA ALA A 75 -25.42 9.05 -10.97
C ALA A 75 -25.59 10.35 -10.16
N ALA A 76 -25.97 11.46 -10.82
CA ALA A 76 -26.08 12.78 -10.18
C ALA A 76 -27.21 12.84 -9.15
N ASP A 77 -28.21 11.98 -9.28
CA ASP A 77 -29.29 11.74 -8.33
C ASP A 77 -28.87 10.89 -7.11
N GLY A 78 -27.63 10.39 -7.10
CA GLY A 78 -27.10 9.50 -6.06
C GLY A 78 -27.36 8.02 -6.30
N ALA A 79 -27.98 7.62 -7.42
CA ALA A 79 -28.23 6.21 -7.71
C ALA A 79 -26.93 5.45 -7.99
N TYR A 80 -26.70 4.34 -7.26
CA TYR A 80 -25.52 3.50 -7.41
C TYR A 80 -25.77 2.32 -8.36
N THR A 81 -24.95 2.23 -9.41
CA THR A 81 -24.91 1.07 -10.31
C THR A 81 -23.74 0.17 -9.94
N ARG A 82 -24.06 -1.07 -9.55
CA ARG A 82 -23.07 -2.10 -9.20
C ARG A 82 -22.30 -2.60 -10.44
N PRO A 83 -21.05 -3.06 -10.25
CA PRO A 83 -20.30 -3.70 -11.32
C PRO A 83 -20.94 -5.03 -11.74
N PRO A 84 -20.78 -5.43 -13.02
CA PRO A 84 -21.33 -6.68 -13.54
C PRO A 84 -20.76 -7.92 -12.84
N HIS A 85 -19.51 -7.85 -12.38
CA HIS A 85 -18.90 -8.88 -11.54
C HIS A 85 -18.07 -8.25 -10.41
N ALA A 86 -18.13 -8.85 -9.22
CA ALA A 86 -17.41 -8.35 -8.03
C ALA A 86 -15.87 -8.42 -8.17
N LYS A 87 -15.34 -9.32 -9.02
CA LYS A 87 -13.90 -9.59 -9.14
C LYS A 87 -13.20 -8.84 -10.28
N VAL A 88 -13.88 -7.94 -10.99
CA VAL A 88 -13.32 -7.27 -12.18
C VAL A 88 -12.07 -6.44 -11.84
N GLY A 89 -12.04 -5.81 -10.66
CA GLY A 89 -10.88 -5.07 -10.17
C GLY A 89 -9.68 -5.95 -9.79
N TYR A 90 -9.84 -7.28 -9.72
CA TYR A 90 -8.78 -8.20 -9.30
C TYR A 90 -7.80 -8.56 -10.42
N SER A 91 -8.15 -8.27 -11.67
CA SER A 91 -7.34 -8.60 -12.85
C SER A 91 -5.91 -8.04 -12.77
N THR A 92 -5.74 -6.79 -12.35
CA THR A 92 -4.43 -6.17 -12.18
C THR A 92 -3.62 -6.80 -11.04
N MET A 93 -4.26 -7.19 -9.94
CA MET A 93 -3.59 -7.88 -8.83
C MET A 93 -3.01 -9.23 -9.26
N VAL A 94 -3.74 -9.99 -10.09
CA VAL A 94 -3.23 -11.26 -10.64
C VAL A 94 -2.06 -11.01 -11.59
N PHE A 95 -2.17 -10.02 -12.47
CA PHE A 95 -1.11 -9.67 -13.40
C PHE A 95 0.19 -9.27 -12.69
N VAL A 96 0.11 -8.38 -11.70
CA VAL A 96 1.27 -7.95 -10.92
C VAL A 96 1.92 -9.14 -10.21
N ARG A 97 1.12 -10.04 -9.61
CA ARG A 97 1.63 -11.25 -8.95
C ARG A 97 2.38 -12.18 -9.90
N ALA A 98 1.86 -12.37 -11.11
CA ALA A 98 2.58 -13.15 -12.13
C ALA A 98 3.94 -12.51 -12.45
N HIS A 99 4.02 -11.18 -12.49
CA HIS A 99 5.28 -10.48 -12.75
C HIS A 99 6.29 -10.57 -11.59
N MET A 100 5.83 -10.62 -10.34
CA MET A 100 6.71 -10.72 -9.16
C MET A 100 7.60 -11.97 -9.21
N ILE A 101 7.15 -13.07 -9.81
CA ILE A 101 7.92 -14.33 -9.94
C ILE A 101 9.25 -14.07 -10.69
N ARG A 102 9.20 -13.28 -11.77
CA ARG A 102 10.40 -12.94 -12.55
C ARG A 102 11.42 -12.17 -11.72
N HIS A 103 10.96 -11.23 -10.89
CA HIS A 103 11.84 -10.48 -10.00
C HIS A 103 12.49 -11.39 -8.94
N GLN A 104 11.73 -12.31 -8.37
CA GLN A 104 12.27 -13.28 -7.40
C GLN A 104 13.34 -14.18 -8.02
N ALA A 105 13.14 -14.65 -9.27
CA ALA A 105 14.15 -15.42 -9.98
C ALA A 105 15.46 -14.63 -10.18
N MET A 106 15.36 -13.32 -10.50
CA MET A 106 16.55 -12.47 -10.60
C MET A 106 17.25 -12.31 -9.24
N TYR A 107 16.53 -12.01 -8.16
CA TYR A 107 17.13 -11.92 -6.83
C TYR A 107 17.80 -13.22 -6.38
N ALA A 108 17.17 -14.37 -6.66
CA ALA A 108 17.76 -15.68 -6.40
C ALA A 108 19.05 -15.89 -7.19
N SER A 109 19.09 -15.51 -8.48
CA SER A 109 20.29 -15.63 -9.31
C SER A 109 21.49 -14.85 -8.74
N TYR A 110 21.26 -13.64 -8.22
CA TYR A 110 22.31 -12.86 -7.55
C TYR A 110 22.80 -13.51 -6.26
N ALA A 111 21.88 -13.99 -5.41
CA ALA A 111 22.23 -14.67 -4.17
C ALA A 111 23.03 -15.97 -4.43
N VAL A 112 22.55 -16.81 -5.34
CA VAL A 112 23.18 -18.08 -5.70
C VAL A 112 24.55 -17.85 -6.35
N THR A 113 24.70 -16.86 -7.23
CA THR A 113 25.99 -16.54 -7.85
C THR A 113 27.03 -16.15 -6.79
N THR A 114 26.64 -15.31 -5.83
CA THR A 114 27.53 -14.91 -4.72
C THR A 114 27.88 -16.11 -3.83
N ALA A 115 26.89 -16.94 -3.49
CA ALA A 115 27.11 -18.14 -2.69
C ALA A 115 28.07 -19.13 -3.36
N ILE A 116 27.86 -19.44 -4.65
CA ILE A 116 28.73 -20.36 -5.41
C ILE A 116 30.16 -19.82 -5.48
N ARG A 117 30.34 -18.53 -5.81
CA ARG A 117 31.67 -17.90 -5.87
C ARG A 117 32.41 -18.00 -4.55
N TYR A 118 31.73 -17.77 -3.43
CA TYR A 118 32.32 -17.92 -2.11
C TYR A 118 32.66 -19.38 -1.79
N SER A 119 31.76 -20.32 -2.08
CA SER A 119 31.95 -21.75 -1.80
C SER A 119 33.12 -22.39 -2.53
N VAL A 120 33.47 -21.93 -3.73
CA VAL A 120 34.63 -22.45 -4.48
C VAL A 120 35.96 -22.10 -3.78
N ILE A 121 36.00 -20.99 -3.06
CA ILE A 121 37.22 -20.49 -2.39
C ILE A 121 37.25 -20.93 -0.92
N ARG A 122 36.11 -20.88 -0.22
CA ARG A 122 36.03 -21.19 1.21
C ARG A 122 36.20 -22.69 1.46
N ARG A 123 37.29 -23.07 2.12
CA ARG A 123 37.51 -24.41 2.68
C ARG A 123 37.32 -24.36 4.20
N GLN A 124 36.48 -25.24 4.74
CA GLN A 124 36.25 -25.36 6.18
C GLN A 124 35.91 -26.81 6.53
N GLY A 125 36.57 -27.34 7.57
CA GLY A 125 36.62 -28.77 7.90
C GLY A 125 38.06 -29.29 7.83
N GLU A 126 38.41 -30.30 8.63
CA GLU A 126 39.73 -30.93 8.57
C GLU A 126 39.84 -31.78 7.29
N ILE A 127 40.82 -31.46 6.43
CA ILE A 127 41.28 -32.38 5.38
C ILE A 127 42.39 -33.22 6.00
N LYS A 128 42.04 -34.10 6.94
CA LYS A 128 42.82 -35.27 7.38
C LYS A 128 41.98 -36.06 8.38
N PRO A 129 41.88 -37.40 8.25
CA PRO A 129 41.52 -38.25 9.38
C PRO A 129 42.64 -38.27 10.43
#